data_AF-A0A0T5ZF55-F1
#
_entry.id   AF-A0A0T5ZF55-F1
#
_cell.length_a   1.000
_cell.length_b   1.000
_cell.length_c   1.000
_cell.angle_alpha   90.00
_cell.angle_beta   90.00
_cell.angle_gamma   90.00
#
_symmetry.space_group_name_H-M   'P 1'
#
loop_
_entity.id
_entity.type
_entity.pdbx_description
1 polymer ?
#
loop_
_entity_poly.entity_id
_entity_poly.type
_entity_poly.pdbx_seq_one_letter_code
_entity_poly.pdbx_strand_id
1 'polypeptide(L)'
;MIKVNKIKNIVPGEKIYVIFSIMITLGLILGPTLTKSYAAEDSSVEWQLLYIKKDTCGPKDNMDKVYASLTSKYFELYQLENNNYSVNCISESQFKDFQKSENVNLLILIFDQALGKSTLHPNNLDGIYVHSGNDRTINHLLMMCDCSDFSSSYETTLPSWILSHELSHFVLSYKGFSKSDIKMKIHEKQDQYDNCIGTNFDYDKCNEFKIIIRADSSTKNYVMIAPYEPAIGNTLINYAITNSNSELINLQRDLTKMWITNTINDKAYENTLKHLVNPVTNSTSEEIKLSLEFPNGFMIRELSKPTEIDWNQYLNPIADKEKSFQSLLSYIPFNLKDPVSESNIEKMPNWFKTRALLWSEKRISDKVFFDGVEHLVRMGILKLD
;
A
#
# COMPACT_ATOMS: atom_id res chain seq x y z
N MET A 1 25.71 -5.81 74.66
CA MET A 1 26.56 -5.10 75.63
C MET A 1 28.00 -5.14 75.11
N ILE A 2 28.54 -4.01 74.66
CA ILE A 2 29.93 -3.88 74.16
C ILE A 2 30.83 -3.54 75.35
N LYS A 3 32.12 -3.94 75.33
CA LYS A 3 33.15 -3.20 76.08
C LYS A 3 34.33 -2.81 75.18
N VAL A 4 34.63 -1.52 75.24
CA VAL A 4 35.63 -0.77 74.46
C VAL A 4 36.94 -0.69 75.27
N ASN A 5 38.07 -0.46 74.61
CA ASN A 5 39.25 0.13 75.25
C ASN A 5 39.90 1.26 74.42
N LYS A 6 40.60 2.18 75.09
CA LYS A 6 40.91 3.54 74.61
C LYS A 6 42.30 3.73 73.96
N ILE A 7 42.30 4.48 72.85
CA ILE A 7 43.15 5.64 72.47
C ILE A 7 44.55 5.80 73.11
N LYS A 8 45.56 5.90 72.23
CA LYS A 8 46.78 6.78 72.24
C LYS A 8 47.37 6.75 70.81
N ASN A 9 48.15 7.70 70.27
CA ASN A 9 48.76 8.97 70.70
C ASN A 9 48.52 10.06 69.61
N ILE A 10 49.22 11.21 69.65
CA ILE A 10 49.31 12.25 68.59
C ILE A 10 50.79 12.47 68.23
N VAL A 11 51.13 12.64 66.95
CA VAL A 11 52.36 13.30 66.46
C VAL A 11 51.99 14.16 65.22
N PRO A 12 52.47 15.41 65.08
CA PRO A 12 51.99 16.33 64.05
C PRO A 12 52.93 16.46 62.83
N GLY A 13 52.35 16.81 61.69
CA GLY A 13 53.01 17.66 60.68
C GLY A 13 53.36 17.00 59.35
N GLU A 14 52.41 17.01 58.41
CA GLU A 14 52.72 17.33 57.01
C GLU A 14 51.49 17.96 56.32
N LYS A 15 51.71 18.94 55.46
CA LYS A 15 50.64 19.76 54.85
C LYS A 15 50.14 19.11 53.57
N ILE A 16 48.87 18.73 53.51
CA ILE A 16 48.19 18.37 52.25
C ILE A 16 46.96 19.26 52.09
N TYR A 17 46.76 19.74 50.87
CA TYR A 17 45.87 20.84 50.53
C TYR A 17 44.38 20.52 50.74
N VAL A 18 43.65 21.48 51.30
CA VAL A 18 42.18 21.49 51.29
C VAL A 18 41.70 21.80 49.88
N ILE A 19 41.11 20.81 49.21
CA ILE A 19 40.26 21.04 48.04
C ILE A 19 38.81 20.83 48.50
N PHE A 20 38.00 21.88 48.34
CA PHE A 20 36.57 21.85 48.64
C PHE A 20 35.87 20.78 47.78
N SER A 21 35.11 19.90 48.42
CA SER A 21 34.19 19.00 47.71
C SER A 21 33.01 19.81 47.18
N ILE A 22 33.04 20.12 45.88
CA ILE A 22 31.87 20.67 45.19
C ILE A 22 30.98 19.49 44.82
N MET A 23 29.91 19.30 45.59
CA MET A 23 28.81 18.39 45.24
C MET A 23 28.04 18.94 44.04
N ILE A 24 28.53 18.69 42.82
CA ILE A 24 27.69 18.78 41.63
C ILE A 24 26.78 17.55 41.64
N THR A 25 25.54 17.75 42.08
CA THR A 25 24.45 16.81 41.86
C THR A 25 24.10 16.82 40.37
N LEU A 26 24.88 16.09 39.56
CA LEU A 26 24.47 15.78 38.19
C LEU A 26 23.31 14.79 38.28
N GLY A 27 22.09 15.31 38.13
CA GLY A 27 20.89 14.49 38.06
C GLY A 27 20.95 13.60 36.82
N LEU A 28 21.38 12.35 37.00
CA LEU A 28 21.19 11.30 36.01
C LEU A 28 19.69 11.00 35.91
N ILE A 29 18.99 11.80 35.10
CA ILE A 29 17.70 11.43 34.52
C ILE A 29 17.99 10.35 33.47
N LEU A 30 18.39 9.17 33.95
CA LEU A 30 18.20 7.92 33.22
C LEU A 30 16.73 7.56 33.35
N GLY A 31 15.88 8.36 32.71
CA GLY A 31 14.58 7.85 32.28
C GLY A 31 14.82 6.63 31.40
N PRO A 32 13.98 5.58 31.47
CA PRO A 32 14.17 4.42 30.62
C PRO A 32 14.13 4.90 29.17
N THR A 33 15.27 4.78 28.47
CA THR A 33 15.29 4.86 27.02
C THR A 33 14.42 3.72 26.53
N LEU A 34 13.17 4.02 26.21
CA LEU A 34 12.26 3.15 25.50
C LEU A 34 12.95 2.80 24.19
N THR A 35 13.63 1.65 24.18
CA THR A 35 13.89 0.93 22.95
C THR A 35 12.51 0.63 22.37
N LYS A 36 12.06 1.45 21.41
CA LYS A 36 10.91 1.09 20.57
C LYS A 36 11.30 -0.20 19.87
N SER A 37 10.89 -1.31 20.46
CA SER A 37 10.77 -2.58 19.75
C SER A 37 9.85 -2.32 18.57
N TYR A 38 10.37 -2.50 17.35
CA TYR A 38 9.57 -2.58 16.13
C TYR A 38 8.71 -3.86 16.17
N ALA A 39 7.71 -3.88 17.05
CA ALA A 39 6.45 -4.51 16.74
C ALA A 39 5.73 -3.59 15.75
N ALA A 40 5.04 -4.17 14.76
CA ALA A 40 4.10 -3.39 13.97
C ALA A 40 3.03 -2.86 14.92
N GLU A 41 2.91 -1.54 15.01
CA GLU A 41 1.87 -0.86 15.77
C GLU A 41 0.57 -1.00 14.95
N ASP A 42 -0.52 -1.50 15.55
CA ASP A 42 -1.79 -1.76 14.85
C ASP A 42 -2.37 -0.44 14.30
N SER A 43 -2.05 -0.11 13.05
CA SER A 43 -2.50 1.10 12.37
C SER A 43 -3.78 0.82 11.58
N SER A 44 -4.93 1.19 12.14
CA SER A 44 -6.20 1.26 11.44
C SER A 44 -6.09 2.11 10.16
N VAL A 45 -6.77 1.69 9.10
CA VAL A 45 -6.86 2.46 7.84
C VAL A 45 -7.88 3.58 7.99
N GLU A 46 -7.40 4.82 8.06
CA GLU A 46 -8.20 6.03 7.96
C GLU A 46 -8.56 6.28 6.49
N TRP A 47 -9.85 6.22 6.13
CA TRP A 47 -10.31 6.45 4.77
C TRP A 47 -11.37 7.53 4.67
N GLN A 48 -11.40 8.24 3.55
CA GLN A 48 -12.35 9.32 3.27
C GLN A 48 -13.09 9.02 1.97
N LEU A 49 -14.41 9.18 1.96
CA LEU A 49 -15.25 8.94 0.77
C LEU A 49 -15.97 10.23 0.35
N LEU A 50 -15.75 10.61 -0.91
CA LEU A 50 -16.44 11.69 -1.59
C LEU A 50 -17.29 11.11 -2.72
N TYR A 51 -18.61 11.21 -2.59
CA TYR A 51 -19.53 10.99 -3.71
C TYR A 51 -19.69 12.32 -4.45
N ILE A 52 -19.08 12.42 -5.63
CA ILE A 52 -18.98 13.66 -6.40
C ILE A 52 -20.02 13.65 -7.50
N LYS A 53 -20.96 14.59 -7.41
CA LYS A 53 -21.98 14.81 -8.43
C LYS A 53 -21.58 15.88 -9.42
N LYS A 54 -22.08 15.78 -10.66
CA LYS A 54 -21.93 16.86 -11.64
C LYS A 54 -22.69 18.11 -11.22
N ASP A 55 -23.91 17.89 -10.72
CA ASP A 55 -24.79 18.91 -10.15
C ASP A 55 -24.70 18.91 -8.60
N THR A 56 -25.72 19.40 -7.92
CA THR A 56 -25.77 19.45 -6.45
C THR A 56 -26.23 18.14 -5.82
N CYS A 57 -25.72 17.88 -4.61
CA CYS A 57 -26.25 16.82 -3.73
C CYS A 57 -27.59 17.24 -3.11
N GLY A 58 -28.59 16.38 -3.27
CA GLY A 58 -29.93 16.56 -2.72
C GLY A 58 -30.07 15.91 -1.33
N PRO A 59 -31.04 16.35 -0.51
CA PRO A 59 -31.25 15.81 0.85
C PRO A 59 -31.75 14.35 0.89
N LYS A 60 -32.04 13.76 -0.28
CA LYS A 60 -32.42 12.34 -0.44
C LYS A 60 -31.28 11.47 -0.96
N ASP A 61 -30.15 12.06 -1.35
CA ASP A 61 -29.00 11.30 -1.83
C ASP A 61 -28.40 10.52 -0.64
N ASN A 62 -28.20 9.22 -0.84
CA ASN A 62 -27.71 8.29 0.18
C ASN A 62 -26.63 7.33 -0.35
N MET A 63 -26.16 7.52 -1.59
CA MET A 63 -25.20 6.60 -2.22
C MET A 63 -23.82 6.73 -1.58
N ASP A 64 -23.44 7.92 -1.12
CA ASP A 64 -22.32 8.16 -0.20
C ASP A 64 -22.31 7.20 1.00
N LYS A 65 -23.45 7.07 1.69
CA LYS A 65 -23.64 6.22 2.88
C LYS A 65 -23.72 4.74 2.53
N VAL A 66 -24.25 4.40 1.37
CA VAL A 66 -24.26 3.01 0.88
C VAL A 66 -22.84 2.57 0.61
N TYR A 67 -22.09 3.31 -0.20
CA TYR A 67 -20.72 2.96 -0.54
C TYR A 67 -19.79 2.99 0.67
N ALA A 68 -19.97 3.93 1.62
CA ALA A 68 -19.25 3.91 2.89
C ALA A 68 -19.49 2.62 3.71
N SER A 69 -20.74 2.15 3.80
CA SER A 69 -21.09 0.89 4.47
C SER A 69 -20.53 -0.34 3.74
N LEU A 70 -20.52 -0.32 2.39
CA LEU A 70 -19.87 -1.37 1.60
C LEU A 70 -18.35 -1.40 1.83
N THR A 71 -17.68 -0.25 1.82
CA THR A 71 -16.24 -0.11 2.08
C THR A 71 -15.83 -0.66 3.45
N SER A 72 -16.51 -0.22 4.53
CA SER A 72 -16.22 -0.71 5.90
C SER A 72 -16.31 -2.24 5.97
N LYS A 73 -17.42 -2.80 5.50
CA LYS A 73 -17.66 -4.24 5.51
C LYS A 73 -16.70 -5.01 4.62
N TYR A 74 -16.23 -4.40 3.53
CA TYR A 74 -15.23 -5.03 2.67
C TYR A 74 -13.85 -5.10 3.34
N PHE A 75 -13.45 -4.07 4.08
CA PHE A 75 -12.24 -4.09 4.91
C PHE A 75 -12.34 -5.05 6.09
N GLU A 76 -13.50 -5.16 6.74
CA GLU A 76 -13.78 -6.14 7.80
C GLU A 76 -13.55 -7.58 7.31
N LEU A 77 -13.89 -7.91 6.05
CA LEU A 77 -13.63 -9.23 5.46
C LEU A 77 -12.14 -9.53 5.25
N TYR A 78 -11.31 -8.51 5.02
CA TYR A 78 -9.85 -8.63 5.04
C TYR A 78 -9.27 -8.60 6.46
N GLN A 79 -10.11 -8.51 7.51
CA GLN A 79 -9.75 -8.29 8.91
C GLN A 79 -8.84 -7.05 9.06
N LEU A 80 -9.14 -6.00 8.31
CA LEU A 80 -8.42 -4.75 8.30
C LEU A 80 -9.17 -3.77 9.21
N GLU A 81 -8.55 -3.39 10.34
CA GLU A 81 -9.04 -2.27 11.14
C GLU A 81 -9.12 -1.03 10.25
N ASN A 82 -10.26 -0.35 10.29
CA ASN A 82 -10.52 0.79 9.42
C ASN A 82 -11.49 1.77 10.08
N ASN A 83 -11.27 3.05 9.81
CA ASN A 83 -12.07 4.16 10.30
C ASN A 83 -12.47 5.05 9.12
N ASN A 84 -13.73 5.50 9.10
CA ASN A 84 -14.14 6.55 8.17
C ASN A 84 -13.79 7.92 8.78
N TYR A 85 -12.90 8.65 8.11
CA TYR A 85 -12.52 10.01 8.47
C TYR A 85 -13.63 11.01 8.13
N SER A 86 -14.16 10.91 6.90
CA SER A 86 -15.41 11.57 6.52
C SER A 86 -16.08 10.87 5.34
N VAL A 87 -17.41 11.00 5.26
CA VAL A 87 -18.25 10.53 4.16
C VAL A 87 -19.12 11.70 3.73
N ASN A 88 -18.97 12.16 2.49
CA ASN A 88 -19.64 13.36 2.01
C ASN A 88 -20.12 13.20 0.57
N CYS A 89 -21.35 13.63 0.29
CA CYS A 89 -21.78 13.97 -1.06
C CYS A 89 -21.43 15.45 -1.33
N ILE A 90 -20.73 15.74 -2.43
CA ILE A 90 -20.35 17.09 -2.88
C ILE A 90 -20.57 17.27 -4.39
N SER A 91 -20.64 18.51 -4.88
CA SER A 91 -20.60 18.80 -6.33
C SER A 91 -19.18 18.86 -6.88
N GLU A 92 -19.02 18.71 -8.19
CA GLU A 92 -17.76 18.90 -8.92
C GLU A 92 -17.14 20.29 -8.62
N SER A 93 -17.99 21.32 -8.49
CA SER A 93 -17.54 22.67 -8.13
C SER A 93 -16.95 22.75 -6.72
N GLN A 94 -17.51 22.02 -5.74
CA GLN A 94 -16.98 21.95 -4.37
C GLN A 94 -15.68 21.13 -4.31
N PHE A 95 -15.51 20.14 -5.18
CA PHE A 95 -14.27 19.36 -5.24
C PHE A 95 -13.07 20.18 -5.71
N LYS A 96 -13.27 21.25 -6.50
CA LYS A 96 -12.15 22.11 -6.97
C LYS A 96 -11.41 22.83 -5.84
N ASP A 97 -12.10 23.10 -4.74
CA ASP A 97 -11.55 23.70 -3.53
C ASP A 97 -11.24 22.65 -2.43
N PHE A 98 -11.45 21.36 -2.72
CA PHE A 98 -11.22 20.28 -1.75
C PHE A 98 -9.72 20.14 -1.45
N GLN A 99 -9.40 19.97 -0.16
CA GLN A 99 -8.07 19.64 0.31
C GLN A 99 -8.15 18.36 1.13
N LYS A 100 -7.41 17.34 0.70
CA LYS A 100 -7.31 16.06 1.39
C LYS A 100 -6.59 16.24 2.73
N SER A 101 -7.11 15.63 3.79
CA SER A 101 -6.44 15.59 5.09
C SER A 101 -5.19 14.69 5.07
N GLU A 102 -4.13 15.11 5.77
CA GLU A 102 -2.91 14.32 5.96
C GLU A 102 -3.18 13.01 6.72
N ASN A 103 -4.15 13.02 7.65
CA ASN A 103 -4.52 11.86 8.47
C ASN A 103 -5.26 10.76 7.68
N VAL A 104 -5.58 10.96 6.40
CA VAL A 104 -6.28 9.98 5.57
C VAL A 104 -5.27 9.11 4.82
N ASN A 105 -5.33 7.80 4.98
CA ASN A 105 -4.53 6.84 4.21
C ASN A 105 -5.07 6.69 2.78
N LEU A 106 -6.38 6.55 2.63
CA LEU A 106 -7.10 6.29 1.38
C LEU A 106 -8.20 7.33 1.11
N LEU A 107 -8.14 7.98 -0.05
CA LEU A 107 -9.25 8.76 -0.58
C LEU A 107 -10.03 7.94 -1.61
N ILE A 108 -11.36 7.92 -1.48
CA ILE A 108 -12.29 7.22 -2.36
C ILE A 108 -13.16 8.28 -3.04
N LEU A 109 -13.05 8.40 -4.36
CA LEU A 109 -13.87 9.28 -5.19
C LEU A 109 -14.84 8.44 -6.00
N ILE A 110 -16.13 8.66 -5.80
CA ILE A 110 -17.19 7.99 -6.56
C ILE A 110 -17.91 9.06 -7.37
N PHE A 111 -17.73 9.04 -8.68
CA PHE A 111 -18.39 9.98 -9.59
C PHE A 111 -19.81 9.51 -9.87
N ASP A 112 -20.78 10.42 -9.90
CA ASP A 112 -22.10 10.11 -10.44
C ASP A 112 -22.03 9.74 -11.94
N GLN A 113 -23.08 9.11 -12.46
CA GLN A 113 -23.17 8.69 -13.85
C GLN A 113 -22.89 9.81 -14.87
N ALA A 114 -23.21 11.07 -14.55
CA ALA A 114 -23.03 12.20 -15.47
C ALA A 114 -21.59 12.72 -15.48
N LEU A 115 -20.90 12.65 -14.34
CA LEU A 115 -19.51 13.06 -14.18
C LEU A 115 -18.55 11.95 -14.61
N GLY A 116 -18.77 10.71 -14.18
CA GLY A 116 -17.94 9.56 -14.53
C GLY A 116 -17.89 9.30 -16.04
N LYS A 117 -19.02 9.44 -16.75
CA LYS A 117 -19.06 9.41 -18.23
C LYS A 117 -18.25 10.50 -18.92
N SER A 118 -18.02 11.64 -18.27
CA SER A 118 -17.19 12.73 -18.82
C SER A 118 -15.73 12.69 -18.35
N THR A 119 -15.38 11.84 -17.37
CA THR A 119 -14.07 11.87 -16.69
C THR A 119 -13.30 10.54 -16.82
N LEU A 120 -13.97 9.40 -16.60
CA LEU A 120 -13.37 8.06 -16.66
C LEU A 120 -13.58 7.41 -18.04
N HIS A 121 -14.82 7.35 -18.50
CA HIS A 121 -15.18 6.62 -19.73
C HIS A 121 -14.44 7.08 -21.00
N PRO A 122 -14.11 8.38 -21.23
CA PRO A 122 -13.37 8.77 -22.43
C PRO A 122 -11.91 8.28 -22.45
N ASN A 123 -11.41 7.77 -21.31
CA ASN A 123 -10.14 7.04 -21.18
C ASN A 123 -10.33 5.51 -21.23
N ASN A 124 -11.54 5.02 -21.52
CA ASN A 124 -11.98 3.61 -21.41
C ASN A 124 -11.77 3.05 -19.99
N LEU A 125 -12.20 3.80 -18.97
CA LEU A 125 -12.10 3.40 -17.56
C LEU A 125 -13.48 3.35 -16.89
N ASP A 126 -13.69 2.31 -16.11
CA ASP A 126 -14.81 2.19 -15.16
C ASP A 126 -14.33 2.46 -13.71
N GLY A 127 -13.08 2.09 -13.43
CA GLY A 127 -12.37 2.29 -12.17
C GLY A 127 -10.87 2.55 -12.37
N ILE A 128 -10.24 3.12 -11.35
CA ILE A 128 -8.79 3.31 -11.29
C ILE A 128 -8.27 3.41 -9.85
N TYR A 129 -7.22 2.65 -9.57
CA TYR A 129 -6.45 2.71 -8.33
C TYR A 129 -5.11 3.40 -8.56
N VAL A 130 -4.76 4.32 -7.66
CA VAL A 130 -3.54 5.12 -7.73
C VAL A 130 -2.87 5.15 -6.35
N HIS A 131 -1.55 4.99 -6.31
CA HIS A 131 -0.74 5.15 -5.11
C HIS A 131 0.57 5.89 -5.42
N SER A 132 1.00 6.78 -4.52
CA SER A 132 2.17 7.63 -4.70
C SER A 132 3.09 7.70 -3.46
N GLY A 133 4.37 7.42 -3.65
CA GLY A 133 5.41 7.45 -2.61
C GLY A 133 5.86 6.05 -2.16
N ASN A 134 6.96 5.99 -1.42
CA ASN A 134 7.50 4.72 -0.93
C ASN A 134 6.66 4.11 0.20
N ASP A 135 5.95 4.94 0.96
CA ASP A 135 5.16 4.51 2.11
C ASP A 135 3.78 3.98 1.68
N ARG A 136 3.68 2.65 1.63
CA ARG A 136 2.48 1.90 1.30
C ARG A 136 1.33 2.06 2.28
N THR A 137 1.48 2.81 3.37
CA THR A 137 0.38 3.12 4.29
C THR A 137 -0.37 4.40 3.94
N ILE A 138 0.13 5.25 3.04
CA ILE A 138 -0.46 6.56 2.72
C ILE A 138 -0.59 6.82 1.22
N ASN A 139 -1.18 7.97 0.86
CA ASN A 139 -1.30 8.47 -0.52
C ASN A 139 -1.97 7.47 -1.48
N HIS A 140 -3.05 6.85 -1.01
CA HIS A 140 -3.89 6.00 -1.85
C HIS A 140 -5.10 6.78 -2.35
N LEU A 141 -5.45 6.54 -3.60
CA LEU A 141 -6.63 7.08 -4.26
C LEU A 141 -7.33 5.97 -5.04
N LEU A 142 -8.63 5.87 -4.84
CA LEU A 142 -9.57 5.08 -5.62
C LEU A 142 -10.50 6.05 -6.34
N MET A 143 -10.67 5.90 -7.67
CA MET A 143 -11.72 6.60 -8.40
C MET A 143 -12.57 5.60 -9.19
N MET A 144 -13.88 5.76 -9.20
CA MET A 144 -14.81 4.90 -9.94
C MET A 144 -16.07 5.67 -10.40
N CYS A 145 -16.79 5.15 -11.39
CA CYS A 145 -18.13 5.63 -11.69
C CYS A 145 -19.23 4.83 -10.98
N ASP A 146 -20.20 5.53 -10.38
CA ASP A 146 -21.54 5.01 -10.11
C ASP A 146 -22.39 5.01 -11.39
N CYS A 147 -21.92 4.29 -12.41
CA CYS A 147 -22.52 4.22 -13.73
C CYS A 147 -23.38 2.96 -13.84
N SER A 148 -24.70 3.15 -14.00
CA SER A 148 -25.66 2.08 -14.30
C SER A 148 -26.26 2.33 -15.68
N ASP A 149 -25.56 1.88 -16.72
CA ASP A 149 -25.91 2.25 -18.11
C ASP A 149 -27.08 1.46 -18.70
N PHE A 150 -27.45 0.34 -18.08
CA PHE A 150 -28.60 -0.49 -18.43
C PHE A 150 -29.25 -1.07 -17.16
N SER A 151 -30.38 -1.77 -17.30
CA SER A 151 -31.19 -2.27 -16.16
C SER A 151 -31.34 -3.81 -16.12
N SER A 152 -30.24 -4.54 -16.02
CA SER A 152 -30.21 -5.96 -15.69
C SER A 152 -29.87 -6.21 -14.21
N SER A 153 -30.14 -7.42 -13.73
CA SER A 153 -29.74 -7.86 -12.38
C SER A 153 -28.22 -7.89 -12.19
N TYR A 154 -27.45 -7.96 -13.28
CA TYR A 154 -26.00 -7.86 -13.27
C TYR A 154 -25.53 -6.40 -13.17
N GLU A 155 -26.07 -5.49 -14.00
CA GLU A 155 -25.66 -4.07 -13.99
C GLU A 155 -25.91 -3.36 -12.66
N THR A 156 -27.01 -3.67 -11.95
CA THR A 156 -27.25 -3.10 -10.60
C THR A 156 -26.21 -3.51 -9.54
N THR A 157 -25.29 -4.42 -9.89
CA THR A 157 -24.15 -4.83 -9.07
C THR A 157 -22.80 -4.39 -9.62
N LEU A 158 -22.76 -3.81 -10.83
CA LEU A 158 -21.51 -3.41 -11.48
C LEU A 158 -20.76 -2.30 -10.71
N PRO A 159 -21.42 -1.23 -10.19
CA PRO A 159 -20.72 -0.26 -9.34
C PRO A 159 -20.15 -0.85 -8.06
N SER A 160 -20.86 -1.77 -7.38
CA SER A 160 -20.32 -2.43 -6.18
C SER A 160 -19.18 -3.41 -6.52
N TRP A 161 -19.24 -4.05 -7.69
CA TRP A 161 -18.15 -4.87 -8.22
C TRP A 161 -16.89 -4.03 -8.45
N ILE A 162 -16.99 -2.91 -9.18
CA ILE A 162 -15.90 -1.97 -9.41
C ILE A 162 -15.32 -1.46 -8.08
N LEU A 163 -16.17 -1.06 -7.13
CA LEU A 163 -15.71 -0.66 -5.79
C LEU A 163 -14.85 -1.76 -5.14
N SER A 164 -15.31 -3.02 -5.15
CA SER A 164 -14.55 -4.13 -4.57
C SER A 164 -13.26 -4.51 -5.32
N HIS A 165 -13.22 -4.28 -6.63
CA HIS A 165 -12.03 -4.45 -7.46
C HIS A 165 -10.93 -3.47 -7.01
N GLU A 166 -11.26 -2.18 -6.99
CA GLU A 166 -10.31 -1.14 -6.66
C GLU A 166 -9.96 -1.12 -5.15
N LEU A 167 -10.91 -1.46 -4.27
CA LEU A 167 -10.61 -1.68 -2.85
C LEU A 167 -9.66 -2.87 -2.65
N SER A 168 -9.75 -3.92 -3.47
CA SER A 168 -8.77 -5.02 -3.42
C SER A 168 -7.40 -4.56 -3.90
N HIS A 169 -7.30 -3.74 -4.96
CA HIS A 169 -6.03 -3.12 -5.34
C HIS A 169 -5.41 -2.32 -4.18
N PHE A 170 -6.21 -1.53 -3.47
CA PHE A 170 -5.78 -0.84 -2.27
C PHE A 170 -5.29 -1.80 -1.17
N VAL A 171 -6.10 -2.79 -0.76
CA VAL A 171 -5.74 -3.69 0.37
C VAL A 171 -4.47 -4.46 0.06
N LEU A 172 -4.30 -4.95 -1.17
CA LEU A 172 -3.11 -5.67 -1.57
C LEU A 172 -1.89 -4.72 -1.63
N SER A 173 -2.03 -3.49 -2.14
CA SER A 173 -0.96 -2.50 -2.11
C SER A 173 -0.58 -2.09 -0.68
N TYR A 174 -1.55 -1.91 0.23
CA TYR A 174 -1.35 -1.59 1.65
C TYR A 174 -0.63 -2.72 2.40
N LYS A 175 -0.97 -3.98 2.11
CA LYS A 175 -0.23 -5.17 2.59
C LYS A 175 1.10 -5.39 1.84
N GLY A 176 1.36 -4.59 0.79
CA GLY A 176 2.65 -4.46 0.12
C GLY A 176 2.93 -5.43 -1.03
N PHE A 177 1.88 -6.02 -1.64
CA PHE A 177 2.03 -6.78 -2.87
C PHE A 177 2.64 -5.92 -4.01
N SER A 178 3.33 -6.56 -4.94
CA SER A 178 3.82 -5.89 -6.16
C SER A 178 2.66 -5.46 -7.07
N LYS A 179 2.89 -4.41 -7.89
CA LYS A 179 1.94 -3.96 -8.93
C LYS A 179 1.48 -5.12 -9.84
N SER A 180 2.43 -5.97 -10.23
CA SER A 180 2.20 -7.17 -11.04
C SER A 180 1.35 -8.21 -10.34
N ASP A 181 1.59 -8.47 -9.04
CA ASP A 181 0.80 -9.43 -8.28
C ASP A 181 -0.61 -8.91 -8.02
N ILE A 182 -0.77 -7.62 -7.71
CA ILE A 182 -2.08 -6.99 -7.54
C ILE A 182 -2.89 -7.12 -8.84
N LYS A 183 -2.31 -6.73 -9.98
CA LYS A 183 -2.96 -6.84 -11.29
C LYS A 183 -3.29 -8.30 -11.59
N MET A 184 -2.33 -9.21 -11.47
CA MET A 184 -2.54 -10.63 -11.72
C MET A 184 -3.67 -11.19 -10.85
N LYS A 185 -3.62 -11.06 -9.52
CA LYS A 185 -4.56 -11.73 -8.63
C LYS A 185 -5.98 -11.19 -8.68
N ILE A 186 -6.16 -9.88 -8.94
CA ILE A 186 -7.50 -9.29 -9.03
C ILE A 186 -8.10 -9.47 -10.42
N HIS A 187 -7.33 -9.26 -11.49
CA HIS A 187 -7.82 -9.44 -12.86
C HIS A 187 -8.05 -10.94 -13.18
N GLU A 188 -7.20 -11.87 -12.72
CA GLU A 188 -7.47 -13.32 -12.84
C GLU A 188 -8.82 -13.71 -12.19
N LYS A 189 -9.12 -13.17 -11.01
CA LYS A 189 -10.38 -13.46 -10.29
C LYS A 189 -11.60 -12.85 -10.99
N GLN A 190 -11.43 -11.69 -11.63
CA GLN A 190 -12.45 -11.10 -12.49
C GLN A 190 -12.66 -11.89 -13.78
N ASP A 191 -11.60 -12.27 -14.50
CA ASP A 191 -11.69 -13.08 -15.71
C ASP A 191 -12.38 -14.44 -15.42
N GLN A 192 -12.11 -15.05 -14.27
CA GLN A 192 -12.78 -16.28 -13.82
C GLN A 192 -14.29 -16.07 -13.61
N TYR A 193 -14.69 -14.96 -12.98
CA TYR A 193 -16.09 -14.60 -12.81
C TYR A 193 -16.79 -14.32 -14.15
N ASP A 194 -16.15 -13.56 -15.03
CA ASP A 194 -16.64 -13.19 -16.37
C ASP A 194 -16.83 -14.42 -17.28
N ASN A 195 -15.88 -15.34 -17.27
CA ASN A 195 -16.01 -16.61 -17.97
C ASN A 195 -17.18 -17.45 -17.42
N CYS A 196 -17.37 -17.44 -16.11
CA CYS A 196 -18.43 -18.19 -15.44
C CYS A 196 -19.83 -17.68 -15.81
N ILE A 197 -20.05 -16.36 -15.81
CA ILE A 197 -21.33 -15.76 -16.24
C ILE A 197 -21.56 -15.89 -17.76
N GLY A 198 -20.49 -15.84 -18.57
CA GLY A 198 -20.60 -15.70 -20.02
C GLY A 198 -20.71 -17.01 -20.81
N THR A 199 -20.05 -18.09 -20.39
CA THR A 199 -19.84 -19.27 -21.27
C THR A 199 -20.73 -20.48 -21.01
N ASN A 200 -21.16 -20.73 -19.77
CA ASN A 200 -22.06 -21.85 -19.43
C ASN A 200 -22.88 -21.67 -18.12
N PHE A 201 -22.87 -20.47 -17.50
CA PHE A 201 -23.55 -20.13 -16.24
C PHE A 201 -23.48 -21.20 -15.14
N ASP A 202 -22.25 -21.56 -14.76
CA ASP A 202 -21.99 -22.50 -13.66
C ASP A 202 -22.16 -21.79 -12.30
N TYR A 203 -23.39 -21.75 -11.81
CA TYR A 203 -23.77 -20.95 -10.64
C TYR A 203 -22.90 -21.24 -9.41
N ASP A 204 -22.52 -22.50 -9.20
CA ASP A 204 -21.74 -22.91 -8.03
C ASP A 204 -20.29 -22.40 -8.13
N LYS A 205 -19.64 -22.51 -9.29
CA LYS A 205 -18.31 -21.90 -9.50
C LYS A 205 -18.35 -20.38 -9.38
N CYS A 206 -19.40 -19.74 -9.91
CA CYS A 206 -19.58 -18.28 -9.84
C CYS A 206 -19.71 -17.77 -8.38
N ASN A 207 -19.98 -18.64 -7.39
CA ASN A 207 -20.06 -18.26 -5.98
C ASN A 207 -18.69 -18.18 -5.29
N GLU A 208 -17.62 -18.76 -5.86
CA GLU A 208 -16.26 -18.68 -5.30
C GLU A 208 -15.61 -17.30 -5.52
N PHE A 209 -15.98 -16.62 -6.62
CA PHE A 209 -15.38 -15.34 -7.02
C PHE A 209 -16.11 -14.11 -6.49
N LYS A 210 -17.28 -14.30 -5.86
CA LYS A 210 -18.14 -13.20 -5.40
C LYS A 210 -18.58 -13.39 -3.95
N ILE A 211 -18.92 -12.27 -3.33
CA ILE A 211 -19.62 -12.19 -2.05
C ILE A 211 -20.87 -11.32 -2.23
N ILE A 212 -21.80 -11.40 -1.27
CA ILE A 212 -22.98 -10.55 -1.21
C ILE A 212 -22.93 -9.73 0.09
N ILE A 213 -22.81 -8.42 -0.03
CA ILE A 213 -22.86 -7.48 1.11
C ILE A 213 -24.18 -6.71 1.08
N ARG A 214 -24.72 -6.43 2.27
CA ARG A 214 -25.88 -5.55 2.46
C ARG A 214 -25.43 -4.30 3.21
N ALA A 215 -25.52 -3.15 2.56
CA ALA A 215 -25.22 -1.87 3.18
C ALA A 215 -26.29 -1.51 4.23
N ASP A 216 -25.90 -0.91 5.34
CA ASP A 216 -26.80 -0.63 6.49
C ASP A 216 -27.91 0.38 6.14
N SER A 217 -27.62 1.25 5.17
CA SER A 217 -28.52 2.26 4.62
C SER A 217 -29.38 1.77 3.43
N SER A 218 -29.32 0.48 3.08
CA SER A 218 -29.99 -0.09 1.90
C SER A 218 -30.64 -1.44 2.17
N THR A 219 -31.78 -1.69 1.53
CA THR A 219 -32.42 -3.02 1.52
C THR A 219 -31.95 -3.91 0.37
N LYS A 220 -31.09 -3.40 -0.51
CA LYS A 220 -30.52 -4.13 -1.64
C LYS A 220 -29.35 -5.00 -1.22
N ASN A 221 -29.15 -6.09 -1.96
CA ASN A 221 -27.95 -6.92 -1.91
C ASN A 221 -26.99 -6.44 -2.99
N TYR A 222 -25.73 -6.25 -2.64
CA TYR A 222 -24.67 -5.80 -3.54
C TYR A 222 -23.69 -6.95 -3.75
N VAL A 223 -23.39 -7.26 -5.01
CA VAL A 223 -22.38 -8.27 -5.35
C VAL A 223 -21.03 -7.57 -5.45
N MET A 224 -20.03 -8.17 -4.82
CA MET A 224 -18.65 -7.66 -4.72
C MET A 224 -17.69 -8.84 -4.94
N ILE A 225 -16.46 -8.58 -5.38
CA ILE A 225 -15.40 -9.58 -5.57
C ILE A 225 -15.08 -10.23 -4.22
N ALA A 226 -15.00 -11.56 -4.19
CA ALA A 226 -14.56 -12.27 -2.99
C ALA A 226 -13.09 -11.91 -2.66
N PRO A 227 -12.77 -11.52 -1.41
CA PRO A 227 -11.41 -11.13 -1.01
C PRO A 227 -10.32 -12.09 -1.47
N TYR A 228 -9.11 -11.59 -1.75
CA TYR A 228 -7.97 -12.47 -2.00
C TYR A 228 -7.54 -13.13 -0.68
N GLU A 229 -7.75 -14.45 -0.58
CA GLU A 229 -7.73 -15.21 0.66
C GLU A 229 -6.37 -15.11 1.41
N PRO A 230 -5.20 -15.15 0.75
CA PRO A 230 -3.90 -14.96 1.40
C PRO A 230 -3.67 -13.57 2.01
N ALA A 231 -4.51 -12.58 1.68
CA ALA A 231 -4.42 -11.22 2.22
C ALA A 231 -5.35 -10.95 3.40
N ILE A 232 -6.20 -11.92 3.80
CA ILE A 232 -7.09 -11.81 4.95
C ILE A 232 -6.27 -11.94 6.26
N GLY A 233 -6.48 -11.03 7.20
CA GLY A 233 -5.79 -11.04 8.50
C GLY A 233 -4.40 -10.40 8.49
N ASN A 234 -3.75 -10.47 9.65
CA ASN A 234 -2.41 -9.94 9.90
C ASN A 234 -1.29 -10.93 9.52
N THR A 235 -1.57 -11.89 8.64
CA THR A 235 -0.52 -12.64 7.94
C THR A 235 0.23 -11.69 7.02
N LEU A 236 1.35 -11.13 7.52
CA LEU A 236 2.44 -10.64 6.68
C LEU A 236 2.76 -11.73 5.66
N ILE A 237 2.47 -11.44 4.40
CA ILE A 237 2.14 -12.50 3.45
C ILE A 237 3.38 -13.33 3.18
N ASN A 238 3.19 -14.65 3.25
CA ASN A 238 4.21 -15.61 2.89
C ASN A 238 4.44 -15.51 1.38
N TYR A 239 5.36 -14.64 0.93
CA TYR A 239 5.92 -14.76 -0.41
C TYR A 239 6.56 -16.14 -0.53
N ALA A 240 5.85 -17.02 -1.22
CA ALA A 240 6.39 -18.28 -1.65
C ALA A 240 7.39 -17.99 -2.77
N ILE A 241 8.68 -17.91 -2.43
CA ILE A 241 9.74 -18.06 -3.42
C ILE A 241 9.72 -19.53 -3.85
N THR A 242 8.85 -19.85 -4.81
CA THR A 242 8.78 -21.18 -5.41
C THR A 242 10.02 -21.39 -6.27
N ASN A 243 10.89 -22.29 -5.80
CA ASN A 243 12.11 -22.76 -6.48
C ASN A 243 13.31 -21.79 -6.54
N SER A 244 13.84 -21.36 -5.40
CA SER A 244 15.28 -21.05 -5.33
C SER A 244 16.11 -22.34 -5.30
N ASN A 245 17.09 -22.47 -6.21
CA ASN A 245 18.15 -23.47 -6.08
C ASN A 245 18.90 -23.26 -4.75
N SER A 246 19.09 -24.32 -3.95
CA SER A 246 19.79 -24.25 -2.67
C SER A 246 21.25 -23.78 -2.83
N GLU A 247 21.87 -24.01 -3.98
CA GLU A 247 23.19 -23.49 -4.33
C GLU A 247 23.22 -21.96 -4.41
N LEU A 248 22.19 -21.34 -5.00
CA LEU A 248 22.07 -19.87 -5.11
C LEU A 248 21.90 -19.23 -3.73
N ILE A 249 21.09 -19.85 -2.86
CA ILE A 249 20.90 -19.41 -1.47
C ILE A 249 22.22 -19.52 -0.68
N ASN A 250 22.96 -20.61 -0.82
CA ASN A 250 24.26 -20.77 -0.16
C ASN A 250 25.30 -19.76 -0.69
N LEU A 251 25.36 -19.54 -2.00
CA LEU A 251 26.22 -18.51 -2.62
C LEU A 251 25.90 -17.12 -2.06
N GLN A 252 24.62 -16.75 -1.98
CA GLN A 252 24.23 -15.46 -1.43
C GLN A 252 24.57 -15.32 0.06
N ARG A 253 24.48 -16.41 0.84
CA ARG A 253 24.91 -16.43 2.25
C ARG A 253 26.41 -16.18 2.38
N ASP A 254 27.23 -16.67 1.46
CA ASP A 254 28.68 -16.43 1.46
C ASP A 254 29.02 -15.00 0.99
N LEU A 255 28.36 -14.49 -0.04
CA LEU A 255 28.43 -13.07 -0.45
C LEU A 255 28.02 -12.13 0.71
N THR A 256 27.04 -12.54 1.52
CA THR A 256 26.62 -11.79 2.71
C THR A 256 27.72 -11.77 3.77
N LYS A 257 28.39 -12.89 4.06
CA LYS A 257 29.54 -12.91 4.98
C LYS A 257 30.64 -11.97 4.49
N MET A 258 30.96 -12.01 3.18
CA MET A 258 31.93 -11.12 2.55
C MET A 258 31.55 -9.64 2.70
N TRP A 259 30.26 -9.30 2.70
CA TRP A 259 29.80 -7.93 2.96
C TRP A 259 29.91 -7.55 4.45
N ILE A 260 29.56 -8.45 5.38
CA ILE A 260 29.73 -8.20 6.82
C ILE A 260 31.20 -7.99 7.19
N THR A 261 32.12 -8.77 6.61
CA THR A 261 33.58 -8.60 6.81
C THR A 261 34.18 -7.43 6.03
N ASN A 262 33.37 -6.64 5.32
CA ASN A 262 33.76 -5.54 4.43
C ASN A 262 34.74 -5.96 3.32
N THR A 263 34.75 -7.24 2.94
CA THR A 263 35.49 -7.79 1.79
C THR A 263 34.86 -7.33 0.47
N ILE A 264 33.54 -7.14 0.45
CA ILE A 264 32.83 -6.40 -0.59
C ILE A 264 32.10 -5.20 0.02
N ASN A 265 31.98 -4.12 -0.75
CA ASN A 265 31.30 -2.90 -0.31
C ASN A 265 29.78 -2.96 -0.54
N ASP A 266 29.05 -1.99 0.02
CA ASP A 266 27.59 -1.93 -0.07
C ASP A 266 27.08 -1.96 -1.52
N LYS A 267 27.76 -1.31 -2.46
CA LYS A 267 27.32 -1.29 -3.88
C LYS A 267 27.51 -2.63 -4.57
N ALA A 268 28.60 -3.33 -4.27
CA ALA A 268 28.81 -4.69 -4.77
C ALA A 268 27.75 -5.65 -4.19
N TYR A 269 27.43 -5.54 -2.90
CA TYR A 269 26.41 -6.37 -2.26
C TYR A 269 24.98 -6.03 -2.72
N GLU A 270 24.64 -4.76 -2.86
CA GLU A 270 23.39 -4.26 -3.48
C GLU A 270 23.16 -4.93 -4.84
N ASN A 271 24.18 -4.94 -5.71
CA ASN A 271 24.11 -5.59 -7.02
C ASN A 271 23.85 -7.11 -6.93
N THR A 272 24.34 -7.81 -5.89
CA THR A 272 24.00 -9.24 -5.70
C THR A 272 22.52 -9.44 -5.33
N LEU A 273 21.97 -8.55 -4.49
CA LEU A 273 20.56 -8.61 -4.11
C LEU A 273 19.63 -8.38 -5.30
N LYS A 274 19.98 -7.49 -6.25
CA LYS A 274 19.20 -7.28 -7.48
C LYS A 274 18.96 -8.59 -8.26
N HIS A 275 19.97 -9.46 -8.34
CA HIS A 275 19.88 -10.75 -9.05
C HIS A 275 18.97 -11.78 -8.37
N LEU A 276 18.54 -11.53 -7.12
CA LEU A 276 17.58 -12.37 -6.40
C LEU A 276 16.13 -11.90 -6.58
N VAL A 277 15.93 -10.66 -7.03
CA VAL A 277 14.63 -9.98 -7.07
C VAL A 277 14.17 -9.71 -8.51
N ASN A 278 15.08 -9.67 -9.48
CA ASN A 278 14.72 -9.45 -10.89
C ASN A 278 14.23 -10.77 -11.55
N PRO A 279 13.00 -10.84 -12.10
CA PRO A 279 12.52 -12.04 -12.80
C PRO A 279 13.28 -12.26 -14.12
N VAL A 280 13.32 -13.51 -14.59
CA VAL A 280 13.85 -13.86 -15.92
C VAL A 280 12.94 -13.24 -16.98
N THR A 281 13.38 -12.14 -17.60
CA THR A 281 12.58 -11.36 -18.55
C THR A 281 12.51 -12.04 -19.91
N ASN A 282 11.28 -12.34 -20.37
CA ASN A 282 10.93 -12.49 -21.78
C ASN A 282 9.58 -11.81 -22.01
N SER A 283 9.58 -10.50 -22.25
CA SER A 283 8.43 -9.76 -22.77
C SER A 283 8.89 -8.74 -23.82
N THR A 284 8.09 -8.60 -24.87
CA THR A 284 8.44 -7.84 -26.09
C THR A 284 7.97 -6.38 -26.03
N SER A 285 8.66 -5.53 -26.81
CA SER A 285 8.68 -4.07 -26.66
C SER A 285 7.47 -3.32 -27.25
N GLU A 286 6.24 -3.63 -26.82
CA GLU A 286 5.03 -2.90 -27.25
C GLU A 286 4.21 -2.21 -26.13
N GLU A 287 4.43 -2.52 -24.84
CA GLU A 287 3.66 -1.90 -23.73
C GLU A 287 4.06 -0.44 -23.38
N ILE A 288 5.13 0.10 -23.97
CA ILE A 288 5.85 1.29 -23.45
C ILE A 288 5.14 2.64 -23.69
N LYS A 289 4.02 2.70 -24.44
CA LYS A 289 3.47 3.99 -24.93
C LYS A 289 2.33 4.66 -24.14
N LEU A 290 1.87 4.11 -23.01
CA LEU A 290 0.92 4.83 -22.13
C LEU A 290 0.97 4.41 -20.65
N SER A 291 2.18 4.16 -20.14
CA SER A 291 2.47 3.91 -18.73
C SER A 291 2.99 5.19 -18.07
N LEU A 292 2.10 5.98 -17.48
CA LEU A 292 2.48 7.08 -16.59
C LEU A 292 2.91 6.53 -15.23
N GLU A 293 4.12 6.00 -15.19
CA GLU A 293 4.82 5.66 -13.96
C GLU A 293 5.52 6.93 -13.44
N PHE A 294 4.90 7.54 -12.45
CA PHE A 294 5.45 8.69 -11.74
C PHE A 294 6.42 8.22 -10.64
N PRO A 295 7.39 9.07 -10.23
CA PRO A 295 8.42 8.68 -9.25
C PRO A 295 7.81 8.04 -8.01
N ASN A 296 8.29 6.84 -7.67
CA ASN A 296 7.91 6.09 -6.47
C ASN A 296 6.40 5.78 -6.36
N GLY A 297 5.65 5.63 -7.46
CA GLY A 297 4.22 5.31 -7.40
C GLY A 297 3.75 4.39 -8.52
N PHE A 298 2.47 4.01 -8.49
CA PHE A 298 1.83 3.36 -9.63
C PHE A 298 0.33 3.59 -9.73
N MET A 299 -0.18 3.20 -10.88
CA MET A 299 -1.58 3.22 -11.29
C MET A 299 -1.95 1.81 -11.79
N ILE A 300 -3.13 1.34 -11.44
CA ILE A 300 -3.79 0.18 -12.02
C ILE A 300 -5.16 0.65 -12.54
N ARG A 301 -5.54 0.20 -13.73
CA ARG A 301 -6.67 0.72 -14.50
C ARG A 301 -7.66 -0.41 -14.76
N GLU A 302 -8.90 -0.26 -14.33
CA GLU A 302 -10.00 -1.14 -14.71
C GLU A 302 -10.64 -0.62 -15.99
N LEU A 303 -10.55 -1.42 -17.06
CA LEU A 303 -10.97 -1.01 -18.40
C LEU A 303 -12.46 -1.25 -18.61
N SER A 304 -13.16 -0.24 -19.13
CA SER A 304 -14.56 -0.38 -19.55
C SER A 304 -14.73 -1.56 -20.50
N LYS A 305 -15.69 -2.45 -20.20
CA LYS A 305 -16.00 -3.59 -21.05
C LYS A 305 -16.60 -3.09 -22.37
N PRO A 306 -16.08 -3.48 -23.54
CA PRO A 306 -16.56 -2.98 -24.81
C PRO A 306 -18.00 -3.42 -25.06
N THR A 307 -18.91 -2.47 -25.19
CA THR A 307 -20.27 -2.74 -25.67
C THR A 307 -20.29 -2.83 -27.20
N GLU A 308 -21.27 -3.50 -27.78
CA GLU A 308 -21.41 -3.69 -29.24
C GLU A 308 -21.51 -2.35 -30.02
N ILE A 309 -21.79 -1.25 -29.32
CA ILE A 309 -21.95 0.12 -29.85
C ILE A 309 -20.65 0.95 -29.74
N ASP A 310 -19.66 0.53 -28.94
CA ASP A 310 -18.53 1.39 -28.52
C ASP A 310 -17.33 1.42 -29.51
N TRP A 311 -17.44 0.80 -30.68
CA TRP A 311 -16.39 0.82 -31.71
C TRP A 311 -15.98 2.24 -32.15
N ASN A 312 -16.86 3.23 -32.00
CA ASN A 312 -16.56 4.63 -32.30
C ASN A 312 -15.59 5.29 -31.30
N GLN A 313 -15.56 4.86 -30.03
CA GLN A 313 -14.65 5.40 -29.00
C GLN A 313 -13.18 5.03 -29.28
N TYR A 314 -12.95 3.88 -29.91
CA TYR A 314 -11.62 3.46 -30.35
C TYR A 314 -11.03 4.36 -31.46
N LEU A 315 -11.88 5.07 -32.22
CA LEU A 315 -11.48 5.94 -33.34
C LEU A 315 -11.17 7.40 -32.92
N ASN A 316 -11.32 7.75 -31.64
CA ASN A 316 -11.06 9.12 -31.17
C ASN A 316 -9.58 9.54 -31.31
N PRO A 317 -9.28 10.79 -31.73
CA PRO A 317 -7.92 11.29 -31.89
C PRO A 317 -7.05 11.21 -30.63
N ILE A 318 -5.75 11.01 -30.82
CA ILE A 318 -4.75 10.95 -29.73
C ILE A 318 -4.77 12.22 -28.87
N ALA A 319 -4.98 13.39 -29.47
CA ALA A 319 -5.03 14.67 -28.75
C ALA A 319 -6.23 14.77 -27.78
N ASP A 320 -7.36 14.16 -28.11
CA ASP A 320 -8.54 14.15 -27.26
C ASP A 320 -8.37 13.17 -26.10
N LYS A 321 -7.69 12.03 -26.32
CA LYS A 321 -7.30 11.08 -25.26
C LYS A 321 -6.31 11.70 -24.27
N GLU A 322 -5.31 12.43 -24.75
CA GLU A 322 -4.37 13.15 -23.87
C GLU A 322 -5.11 14.20 -23.01
N LYS A 323 -5.96 15.03 -23.62
CA LYS A 323 -6.74 16.04 -22.89
C LYS A 323 -7.70 15.42 -21.86
N SER A 324 -8.33 14.30 -22.22
CA SER A 324 -9.18 13.51 -21.33
C SER A 324 -8.40 12.97 -20.13
N PHE A 325 -7.19 12.45 -20.36
CA PHE A 325 -6.36 11.90 -19.29
C PHE A 325 -5.82 13.00 -18.35
N GLN A 326 -5.43 14.17 -18.87
CA GLN A 326 -5.04 15.32 -18.05
C GLN A 326 -6.21 15.81 -17.16
N SER A 327 -7.46 15.70 -17.61
CA SER A 327 -8.64 15.97 -16.78
C SER A 327 -8.73 15.01 -15.59
N LEU A 328 -8.50 13.72 -15.81
CA LEU A 328 -8.48 12.71 -14.74
C LEU A 328 -7.38 12.97 -13.70
N LEU A 329 -6.19 13.40 -14.15
CA LEU A 329 -5.07 13.74 -13.25
C LEU A 329 -5.40 14.90 -12.29
N SER A 330 -6.35 15.79 -12.63
CA SER A 330 -6.77 16.89 -11.76
C SER A 330 -7.52 16.44 -10.49
N TYR A 331 -8.00 15.20 -10.46
CA TYR A 331 -8.65 14.60 -9.28
C TYR A 331 -7.66 13.98 -8.29
N ILE A 332 -6.36 14.00 -8.60
CA ILE A 332 -5.31 13.39 -7.78
C ILE A 332 -4.77 14.44 -6.78
N PRO A 333 -5.00 14.29 -5.46
CA PRO A 333 -4.68 15.33 -4.48
C PRO A 333 -3.24 15.30 -3.97
N PHE A 334 -2.41 14.37 -4.46
CA PHE A 334 -1.01 14.19 -4.04
C PHE A 334 -0.05 14.50 -5.20
N ASN A 335 1.14 15.00 -4.86
CA ASN A 335 2.10 15.44 -5.87
C ASN A 335 2.79 14.25 -6.55
N LEU A 336 2.33 13.94 -7.77
CA LEU A 336 2.92 12.94 -8.66
C LEU A 336 4.34 13.27 -9.14
N LYS A 337 4.91 14.42 -8.77
CA LYS A 337 6.21 14.90 -9.28
C LYS A 337 7.24 15.18 -8.20
N ASP A 338 6.96 14.84 -6.93
CA ASP A 338 7.97 14.95 -5.87
C ASP A 338 8.85 13.69 -5.79
N PRO A 339 10.09 13.72 -6.31
CA PRO A 339 11.10 12.83 -5.77
C PRO A 339 11.33 13.24 -4.32
N VAL A 340 11.07 12.33 -3.38
CA VAL A 340 11.57 12.47 -2.01
C VAL A 340 13.07 12.72 -2.11
N SER A 341 13.52 13.87 -1.60
CA SER A 341 14.86 14.40 -1.85
C SER A 341 15.94 13.38 -1.47
N GLU A 342 16.78 12.99 -2.43
CA GLU A 342 17.85 11.98 -2.25
C GLU A 342 19.00 12.42 -1.30
N SER A 343 18.81 13.46 -0.49
CA SER A 343 19.79 13.92 0.49
C SER A 343 19.76 13.05 1.76
N ASN A 344 20.70 12.11 1.83
CA ASN A 344 21.11 11.34 3.02
C ASN A 344 20.24 10.15 3.45
N ILE A 345 19.91 9.25 2.52
CA ILE A 345 19.70 7.85 2.89
C ILE A 345 21.07 7.16 3.02
N GLU A 346 21.34 6.56 4.18
CA GLU A 346 22.53 5.74 4.44
C GLU A 346 22.55 4.54 3.46
N LYS A 347 23.66 4.32 2.72
CA LYS A 347 23.69 3.43 1.53
C LYS A 347 23.20 2.00 1.76
N MET A 348 23.31 1.49 2.99
CA MET A 348 22.59 0.32 3.49
C MET A 348 22.31 0.52 4.99
N PRO A 349 21.05 0.43 5.46
CA PRO A 349 20.74 0.62 6.87
C PRO A 349 21.42 -0.39 7.80
N ASN A 350 21.90 0.10 8.93
CA ASN A 350 22.53 -0.73 9.98
C ASN A 350 21.63 -1.88 10.49
N TRP A 351 20.30 -1.68 10.52
CA TRP A 351 19.34 -2.75 10.88
C TRP A 351 19.37 -3.92 9.89
N PHE A 352 19.56 -3.63 8.59
CA PHE A 352 19.63 -4.64 7.55
C PHE A 352 20.94 -5.41 7.63
N LYS A 353 22.06 -4.73 7.91
CA LYS A 353 23.37 -5.37 8.15
C LYS A 353 23.30 -6.37 9.32
N THR A 354 22.60 -6.01 10.39
CA THR A 354 22.33 -6.94 11.52
C THR A 354 21.49 -8.14 11.09
N ARG A 355 20.41 -7.94 10.34
CA ARG A 355 19.54 -9.02 9.82
C ARG A 355 20.31 -9.95 8.89
N ALA A 356 21.10 -9.41 7.98
CA ALA A 356 21.89 -10.17 7.02
C ALA A 356 22.97 -11.05 7.68
N LEU A 357 23.62 -10.54 8.74
CA LEU A 357 24.52 -11.35 9.58
C LEU A 357 23.79 -12.55 10.19
N LEU A 358 22.71 -12.31 10.95
CA LEU A 358 21.91 -13.37 11.56
C LEU A 358 21.42 -14.40 10.54
N TRP A 359 21.05 -13.93 9.34
CA TRP A 359 20.68 -14.81 8.24
C TRP A 359 21.84 -15.70 7.81
N SER A 360 22.99 -15.10 7.47
CA SER A 360 24.18 -15.83 6.99
C SER A 360 24.67 -16.90 7.99
N GLU A 361 24.48 -16.67 9.29
CA GLU A 361 24.75 -17.61 10.40
C GLU A 361 23.69 -18.72 10.56
N LYS A 362 22.66 -18.75 9.70
CA LYS A 362 21.48 -19.65 9.76
C LYS A 362 20.62 -19.47 11.04
N ARG A 363 20.70 -18.31 11.69
CA ARG A 363 19.94 -17.99 12.92
C ARG A 363 18.55 -17.43 12.66
N ILE A 364 18.29 -16.97 11.44
CA ILE A 364 16.95 -16.67 10.91
C ILE A 364 16.76 -17.38 9.56
N SER A 365 15.51 -17.67 9.21
CA SER A 365 15.16 -18.36 7.97
C SER A 365 15.39 -17.49 6.72
N ASP A 366 15.46 -18.14 5.55
CA ASP A 366 15.58 -17.46 4.27
C ASP A 366 14.43 -16.45 4.05
N LYS A 367 13.21 -16.82 4.40
CA LYS A 367 12.04 -15.92 4.36
C LYS A 367 12.29 -14.62 5.13
N VAL A 368 12.70 -14.69 6.40
CA VAL A 368 12.90 -13.49 7.25
C VAL A 368 14.00 -12.57 6.71
N PHE A 369 14.99 -13.12 5.99
CA PHE A 369 15.98 -12.32 5.27
C PHE A 369 15.39 -11.65 4.03
N PHE A 370 14.70 -12.40 3.17
CA PHE A 370 14.09 -11.86 1.96
C PHE A 370 13.01 -10.81 2.25
N ASP A 371 12.22 -10.99 3.33
CA ASP A 371 11.31 -9.95 3.86
C ASP A 371 12.07 -8.63 4.15
N GLY A 372 13.35 -8.71 4.53
CA GLY A 372 14.22 -7.55 4.74
C GLY A 372 14.80 -6.97 3.44
N VAL A 373 15.11 -7.81 2.45
CA VAL A 373 15.56 -7.36 1.11
C VAL A 373 14.41 -6.62 0.42
N GLU A 374 13.20 -7.17 0.49
CA GLU A 374 11.98 -6.55 -0.03
C GLU A 374 11.74 -5.18 0.63
N HIS A 375 11.92 -5.08 1.95
CA HIS A 375 11.79 -3.80 2.66
C HIS A 375 12.81 -2.75 2.19
N LEU A 376 14.01 -3.13 1.75
CA LEU A 376 14.96 -2.19 1.11
C LEU A 376 14.51 -1.71 -0.27
N VAL A 377 13.88 -2.58 -1.07
CA VAL A 377 13.29 -2.21 -2.37
C VAL A 377 12.12 -1.24 -2.13
N ARG A 378 11.22 -1.59 -1.20
CA ARG A 378 10.08 -0.75 -0.80
C ARG A 378 10.52 0.64 -0.31
N MET A 379 11.63 0.74 0.44
CA MET A 379 12.19 2.04 0.89
C MET A 379 12.99 2.79 -0.20
N GLY A 380 13.15 2.25 -1.41
CA GLY A 380 13.95 2.87 -2.48
C GLY A 380 15.47 2.83 -2.27
N ILE A 381 15.94 2.05 -1.28
CA ILE A 381 17.36 1.89 -0.94
C ILE A 381 18.02 0.91 -1.92
N LEU A 382 17.33 -0.20 -2.20
CA LEU A 382 17.71 -1.16 -3.23
C LEU A 382 16.90 -0.87 -4.51
N LYS A 383 17.47 -0.08 -5.41
CA LYS A 383 16.86 0.20 -6.73
C LYS A 383 17.08 -0.98 -7.67
N LEU A 384 16.02 -1.51 -8.25
CA LEU A 384 16.11 -2.47 -9.36
C LEU A 384 16.29 -1.69 -10.67
N ASP A 385 17.04 -2.25 -11.62
CA ASP A 385 17.40 -1.62 -12.90
C ASP A 385 16.47 -2.09 -14.03
#